data_AF-A0A7C2WGH7-F1
#
_entry.id   AF-A0A7C2WGH7-F1
#
_cell.length_a   1.000
_cell.length_b   1.000
_cell.length_c   1.000
_cell.angle_alpha   90.00
_cell.angle_beta   90.00
_cell.angle_gamma   90.00
#
_symmetry.space_group_name_H-M   'P 1'
#
loop_
_entity.id
_entity.type
_entity.pdbx_description
1 polymer ?
#
loop_
_entity_poly.entity_id
_entity_poly.type
_entity_poly.pdbx_seq_one_letter_code
_entity_poly.pdbx_strand_id
1 'polypeptide(L)'
;MVLLKDGSLSLKELEERTFAFVYHFHGFGYSLHEEVEKKVYGFLSWFGCQPEEDYSARMKKWREKHEQRIDAELECKDLTERGLIRLNMENNYELTEKGREEAEKSAKEMEKATISIRDQLLSPTAAARNTVIADFFLAIMKLLAGFISASVGLIADGADAAIDTVSASVVWAGIKFKKEFFGTLIIISMMFITAISVGYESATKIVDAITTTILPISIPYLVVTVEGIALIAAAIMHFYQRYVGKSNGSLALISQSIDSKNHIYVATAVIIGAISSIFGIYFVDAL
;
A
#
# COMPACT_ATOMS: atom_id res chain seq x y z
N MET A 1 -0.86 3.40 30.74
CA MET A 1 -2.24 3.31 30.20
C MET A 1 -3.04 2.17 30.84
N VAL A 2 -2.48 0.96 30.99
CA VAL A 2 -3.17 -0.18 31.67
C VAL A 2 -3.52 0.15 33.13
N LEU A 3 -2.56 0.62 33.93
CA LEU A 3 -2.78 1.09 35.31
C LEU A 3 -3.75 2.28 35.42
N LEU A 4 -3.89 3.10 34.36
CA LEU A 4 -4.84 4.22 34.33
C LEU A 4 -6.29 3.70 34.23
N LYS A 5 -6.49 2.57 33.55
CA LYS A 5 -7.80 1.99 33.28
C LYS A 5 -8.26 1.02 34.37
N ASP A 6 -7.34 0.20 34.85
CA ASP A 6 -7.64 -0.94 35.74
C ASP A 6 -7.21 -0.68 37.20
N GLY A 7 -6.52 0.42 37.49
CA GLY A 7 -6.11 0.81 38.84
C GLY A 7 -4.82 0.11 39.30
N SER A 8 -4.84 -0.50 40.49
CA SER A 8 -3.69 -1.22 41.05
C SER A 8 -3.60 -2.65 40.54
N LEU A 9 -2.44 -3.06 40.01
CA LEU A 9 -2.24 -4.40 39.43
C LEU A 9 -0.99 -5.08 39.99
N SER A 10 -1.02 -6.40 40.10
CA SER A 10 0.16 -7.20 40.42
C SER A 10 1.14 -7.25 39.23
N LEU A 11 2.43 -7.51 39.47
CA LEU A 11 3.44 -7.64 38.41
C LEU A 11 3.00 -8.62 37.32
N LYS A 12 2.52 -9.81 37.73
CA LYS A 12 2.07 -10.87 36.83
C LYS A 12 0.89 -10.44 35.97
N GLU A 13 -0.06 -9.74 36.57
CA GLU A 13 -1.25 -9.25 35.85
C GLU A 13 -0.91 -8.10 34.90
N LEU A 14 0.05 -7.25 35.29
CA LEU A 14 0.59 -6.19 34.43
C LEU A 14 1.31 -6.78 33.21
N GLU A 15 2.10 -7.83 33.42
CA GLU A 15 2.82 -8.56 32.37
C GLU A 15 1.84 -9.23 31.40
N GLU A 16 0.83 -9.95 31.90
CA GLU A 16 -0.21 -10.58 31.08
C GLU A 16 -1.00 -9.54 30.25
N ARG A 17 -1.35 -8.40 30.84
CA ARG A 17 -2.10 -7.32 30.16
C ARG A 17 -1.26 -6.57 29.14
N THR A 18 0.00 -6.29 29.47
CA THR A 18 0.95 -5.63 28.56
C THR A 18 1.25 -6.56 27.40
N PHE A 19 1.45 -7.84 27.66
CA PHE A 19 1.60 -8.87 26.64
C PHE A 19 0.36 -8.95 25.76
N ALA A 20 -0.86 -8.98 26.32
CA ALA A 20 -2.09 -9.00 25.55
C ALA A 20 -2.25 -7.75 24.66
N PHE A 21 -1.88 -6.58 25.16
CA PHE A 21 -1.92 -5.32 24.40
C PHE A 21 -0.89 -5.30 23.26
N VAL A 22 0.36 -5.67 23.55
CA VAL A 22 1.42 -5.79 22.55
C VAL A 22 1.02 -6.85 21.51
N TYR A 23 0.48 -7.98 21.94
CA TYR A 23 0.02 -9.06 21.07
C TYR A 23 -1.15 -8.62 20.17
N HIS A 24 -2.10 -7.82 20.66
CA HIS A 24 -3.17 -7.29 19.83
C HIS A 24 -2.67 -6.23 18.83
N PHE A 25 -1.77 -5.36 19.26
CA PHE A 25 -1.21 -4.30 18.42
C PHE A 25 -0.29 -4.87 17.33
N HIS A 26 0.59 -5.82 17.70
CA HIS A 26 1.38 -6.57 16.73
C HIS A 26 0.52 -7.52 15.90
N GLY A 27 -0.48 -8.17 16.49
CA GLY A 27 -1.43 -9.03 15.78
C GLY A 27 -2.23 -8.28 14.72
N PHE A 28 -2.54 -7.00 14.92
CA PHE A 28 -3.14 -6.13 13.91
C PHE A 28 -2.16 -5.79 12.77
N GLY A 29 -0.91 -5.43 13.11
CA GLY A 29 0.15 -5.20 12.12
C GLY A 29 0.49 -6.47 11.32
N TYR A 30 0.49 -7.63 12.00
CA TYR A 30 0.77 -8.94 11.41
C TYR A 30 -0.42 -9.56 10.69
N SER A 31 -1.68 -9.29 11.07
CA SER A 31 -2.84 -9.74 10.27
C SER A 31 -2.93 -8.95 8.97
N LEU A 32 -2.59 -7.65 9.00
CA LEU A 32 -2.39 -6.86 7.79
C LEU A 32 -1.24 -7.43 6.95
N HIS A 33 -0.11 -7.76 7.57
CA HIS A 33 1.00 -8.42 6.88
C HIS A 33 0.63 -9.80 6.34
N GLU A 34 -0.14 -10.61 7.06
CA GLU A 34 -0.56 -11.97 6.72
C GLU A 34 -1.57 -11.96 5.57
N GLU A 35 -2.52 -11.01 5.56
CA GLU A 35 -3.49 -10.88 4.47
C GLU A 35 -2.82 -10.39 3.18
N VAL A 36 -1.75 -9.58 3.32
CA VAL A 36 -0.88 -9.12 2.23
C VAL A 36 0.04 -10.26 1.76
N GLU A 37 0.75 -10.93 2.66
CA GLU A 37 1.61 -12.09 2.38
C GLU A 37 0.80 -13.20 1.74
N LYS A 38 -0.35 -13.63 2.29
CA LYS A 38 -1.16 -14.71 1.68
C LYS A 38 -1.64 -14.36 0.27
N LYS A 39 -1.96 -13.10 -0.02
CA LYS A 39 -2.37 -12.69 -1.37
C LYS A 39 -1.19 -12.58 -2.33
N VAL A 40 -0.07 -12.03 -1.86
CA VAL A 40 1.19 -11.96 -2.62
C VAL A 40 1.75 -13.37 -2.84
N TYR A 41 1.62 -14.28 -1.88
CA TYR A 41 1.99 -15.69 -1.98
C TYR A 41 1.02 -16.51 -2.81
N GLY A 42 -0.29 -16.21 -2.75
CA GLY A 42 -1.26 -16.78 -3.69
C GLY A 42 -0.98 -16.35 -5.14
N PHE A 43 -0.43 -15.15 -5.32
CA PHE A 43 0.03 -14.66 -6.62
C PHE A 43 1.38 -15.27 -7.04
N LEU A 44 2.34 -15.42 -6.11
CA LEU A 44 3.66 -16.01 -6.36
C LEU A 44 3.64 -17.54 -6.51
N SER A 45 2.68 -18.24 -5.87
CA SER A 45 2.53 -19.70 -6.00
C SER A 45 2.02 -20.11 -7.38
N TRP A 46 1.32 -19.22 -8.10
CA TRP A 46 1.04 -19.36 -9.52
C TRP A 46 2.36 -19.49 -10.32
N PHE A 47 3.42 -18.79 -9.92
CA PHE A 47 4.74 -18.82 -10.55
C PHE A 47 5.69 -19.91 -10.01
N GLY A 48 5.22 -20.84 -9.17
CA GLY A 48 5.99 -22.03 -8.76
C GLY A 48 7.03 -21.82 -7.65
N CYS A 49 7.07 -20.65 -7.01
CA CYS A 49 7.92 -20.42 -5.83
C CYS A 49 7.18 -20.85 -4.54
N GLN A 50 7.53 -22.01 -3.99
CA GLN A 50 7.08 -22.41 -2.65
C GLN A 50 8.15 -22.07 -1.59
N PRO A 51 7.78 -21.47 -0.46
CA PRO A 51 8.70 -21.28 0.66
C PRO A 51 8.88 -22.57 1.47
N GLU A 52 10.05 -22.71 2.08
CA GLU A 52 10.56 -23.92 2.74
C GLU A 52 10.13 -24.05 4.22
N GLU A 53 9.52 -23.02 4.82
CA GLU A 53 9.09 -23.04 6.24
C GLU A 53 7.62 -22.64 6.45
N ASP A 54 6.91 -23.46 7.23
CA ASP A 54 5.51 -23.25 7.62
C ASP A 54 5.36 -22.04 8.59
N TYR A 55 4.42 -21.15 8.27
CA TYR A 55 4.16 -19.88 8.97
C TYR A 55 3.87 -20.08 10.47
N SER A 56 3.16 -21.17 10.79
CA SER A 56 2.83 -21.56 12.16
C SER A 56 4.09 -21.81 13.03
N ALA A 57 5.15 -22.33 12.41
CA ALA A 57 6.41 -22.66 13.08
C ALA A 57 7.27 -21.40 13.33
N ARG A 58 7.28 -20.44 12.40
CA ARG A 58 7.93 -19.13 12.58
C ARG A 58 7.28 -18.32 13.71
N MET A 59 5.95 -18.33 13.77
CA MET A 59 5.20 -17.64 14.81
C MET A 59 5.48 -18.22 16.20
N LYS A 60 5.59 -19.55 16.31
CA LYS A 60 5.93 -20.23 17.56
C LYS A 60 7.34 -19.90 18.04
N LYS A 61 8.34 -19.92 17.15
CA LYS A 61 9.73 -19.49 17.43
C LYS A 61 9.82 -18.02 17.85
N TRP A 62 9.04 -17.14 17.23
CA TRP A 62 9.04 -15.72 17.58
C TRP A 62 8.40 -15.48 18.95
N ARG A 63 7.27 -16.15 19.23
CA ARG A 63 6.59 -16.13 20.53
C ARG A 63 7.55 -16.54 21.63
N GLU A 64 8.20 -17.71 21.51
CA GLU A 64 9.18 -18.20 22.49
C GLU A 64 10.37 -17.23 22.68
N LYS A 65 10.76 -16.49 21.63
CA LYS A 65 11.88 -15.52 21.67
C LYS A 65 11.50 -14.15 22.27
N HIS A 66 10.25 -13.70 22.14
CA HIS A 66 9.80 -12.37 22.61
C HIS A 66 9.05 -12.41 23.94
N GLU A 67 8.46 -13.55 24.29
CA GLU A 67 7.94 -13.82 25.64
C GLU A 67 9.05 -13.70 26.70
N GLN A 68 10.32 -13.91 26.31
CA GLN A 68 11.50 -13.71 27.17
C GLN A 68 12.05 -12.27 27.22
N ARG A 69 11.53 -11.31 26.43
CA ARG A 69 12.15 -9.97 26.25
C ARG A 69 11.35 -8.77 26.75
N ILE A 70 10.07 -8.94 27.11
CA ILE A 70 9.34 -7.87 27.80
C ILE A 70 9.72 -7.97 29.27
N ASP A 71 10.85 -7.36 29.62
CA ASP A 71 11.30 -7.28 31.01
C ASP A 71 10.44 -6.24 31.75
N ALA A 72 9.19 -6.62 32.04
CA ALA A 72 8.22 -5.78 32.73
C ALA A 72 8.74 -5.35 34.11
N GLU A 73 9.63 -6.14 34.71
CA GLU A 73 10.29 -5.83 35.96
C GLU A 73 11.26 -4.64 35.79
N LEU A 74 12.07 -4.63 34.74
CA LEU A 74 12.97 -3.53 34.40
C LEU A 74 12.22 -2.24 34.05
N GLU A 75 11.11 -2.35 33.33
CA GLU A 75 10.25 -1.22 32.98
C GLU A 75 9.52 -0.65 34.21
N CYS A 76 9.00 -1.52 35.09
CA CYS A 76 8.42 -1.11 36.37
C CYS A 76 9.46 -0.44 37.28
N LYS A 77 10.72 -0.91 37.26
CA LYS A 77 11.81 -0.31 38.01
C LYS A 77 12.12 1.11 37.53
N ASP A 78 12.24 1.34 36.21
CA ASP A 78 12.41 2.68 35.64
C ASP A 78 11.25 3.62 36.01
N LEU A 79 10.01 3.14 35.88
CA LEU A 79 8.82 3.92 36.22
C LEU A 79 8.74 4.25 37.72
N THR A 80 9.25 3.36 38.58
CA THR A 80 9.36 3.60 40.02
C THR A 80 10.45 4.62 40.33
N GLU A 81 11.63 4.51 39.70
CA GLU A 81 12.74 5.47 39.83
C GLU A 81 12.34 6.88 39.37
N ARG A 82 11.50 6.98 38.34
CA ARG A 82 10.94 8.24 37.85
C ARG A 82 9.79 8.80 38.70
N GLY A 83 9.35 8.05 39.71
CA GLY A 83 8.29 8.39 40.65
C GLY A 83 6.90 8.39 40.02
N LEU A 84 6.68 7.62 38.96
CA LEU A 84 5.41 7.53 38.23
C LEU A 84 4.51 6.41 38.77
N ILE A 85 5.10 5.35 39.32
CA ILE A 85 4.37 4.25 39.97
C ILE A 85 4.93 3.99 41.36
N ARG A 86 4.11 3.44 42.25
CA ARG A 86 4.49 3.01 43.60
C ARG A 86 3.88 1.64 43.92
N LEU A 87 4.53 0.89 44.81
CA LEU A 87 4.00 -0.37 45.34
C LEU A 87 3.13 -0.08 46.56
N ASN A 88 1.88 -0.57 46.53
CA ASN A 88 0.96 -0.52 47.67
C ASN A 88 1.27 -1.65 48.68
N MET A 89 0.63 -1.62 49.85
CA MET A 89 0.76 -2.63 50.93
C MET A 89 0.42 -4.06 50.50
N GLU A 90 -0.34 -4.22 49.41
CA GLU A 90 -0.71 -5.50 48.81
C GLU A 90 0.27 -5.98 47.72
N ASN A 91 1.45 -5.35 47.60
CA ASN A 91 2.45 -5.64 46.55
C ASN A 91 1.96 -5.39 45.11
N ASN A 92 0.95 -4.52 44.96
CA ASN A 92 0.43 -4.09 43.66
C ASN A 92 1.03 -2.75 43.24
N TYR A 93 1.35 -2.60 41.96
CA TYR A 93 1.76 -1.33 41.39
C TYR A 93 0.54 -0.43 41.20
N GLU A 94 0.65 0.81 41.66
CA GLU A 94 -0.34 1.86 41.46
C GLU A 94 0.31 3.14 40.94
N LEU A 95 -0.45 3.95 40.21
CA LEU A 95 0.02 5.24 39.72
C LEU A 95 0.15 6.23 40.88
N THR A 96 1.24 7.00 40.90
CA THR A 96 1.33 8.21 41.71
C THR A 96 0.49 9.32 41.08
N GLU A 97 0.19 10.41 41.79
CA GLU A 97 -0.50 11.57 41.17
C GLU A 97 0.26 12.10 39.95
N LYS A 98 1.60 12.19 40.04
CA LYS A 98 2.45 12.56 38.91
C LYS A 98 2.37 11.54 37.76
N GLY A 99 2.32 10.24 38.07
CA GLY A 99 2.14 9.19 37.07
C GLY A 99 0.78 9.22 36.40
N ARG A 100 -0.26 9.59 37.15
CA ARG A 100 -1.62 9.73 36.64
C ARG A 100 -1.73 10.88 35.66
N GLU A 101 -1.18 12.05 35.99
CA GLU A 101 -1.13 13.20 35.08
C GLU A 101 -0.36 12.87 33.78
N GLU A 102 0.80 12.23 33.87
CA GLU A 102 1.59 11.84 32.69
C GLU A 102 0.87 10.79 31.84
N ALA A 103 0.22 9.81 32.48
CA ALA A 103 -0.55 8.79 31.78
C ALA A 103 -1.80 9.36 31.09
N GLU A 104 -2.51 10.33 31.71
CA GLU A 104 -3.63 11.03 31.09
C GLU A 104 -3.19 11.92 29.92
N LYS A 105 -2.05 12.59 30.06
CA LYS A 105 -1.44 13.38 28.97
C LYS A 105 -1.09 12.48 27.79
N SER A 106 -0.39 11.37 28.03
CA SER A 106 -0.03 10.40 27.00
C SER A 106 -1.27 9.80 26.33
N ALA A 107 -2.31 9.46 27.10
CA ALA A 107 -3.57 8.97 26.55
C ALA A 107 -4.25 9.99 25.63
N LYS A 108 -4.31 11.27 26.03
CA LYS A 108 -4.87 12.37 25.21
C LYS A 108 -4.05 12.63 23.95
N GLU A 109 -2.73 12.59 24.03
CA GLU A 109 -1.86 12.73 22.86
C GLU A 109 -2.06 11.58 21.87
N MET A 110 -2.17 10.34 22.38
CA MET A 110 -2.41 9.17 21.56
C MET A 110 -3.81 9.17 20.91
N GLU A 111 -4.83 9.65 21.63
CA GLU A 111 -6.18 9.86 21.09
C GLU A 111 -6.18 10.90 19.98
N LYS A 112 -5.54 12.06 20.19
CA LYS A 112 -5.38 13.09 19.15
C LYS A 112 -4.64 12.58 17.92
N ALA A 113 -3.55 11.83 18.11
CA ALA A 113 -2.80 11.21 17.02
C ALA A 113 -3.68 10.23 16.24
N THR A 114 -4.46 9.40 16.94
CA THR A 114 -5.38 8.42 16.33
C THR A 114 -6.47 9.12 15.50
N ILE A 115 -7.08 10.18 16.03
CA ILE A 115 -8.10 10.97 15.32
C ILE A 115 -7.49 11.63 14.08
N SER A 116 -6.31 12.26 14.22
CA SER A 116 -5.63 12.92 13.09
C SER A 116 -5.26 11.93 11.98
N ILE A 117 -4.71 10.76 12.33
CA ILE A 117 -4.40 9.69 11.36
C ILE A 117 -5.68 9.20 10.69
N ARG A 118 -6.76 9.01 11.46
CA ARG A 118 -8.04 8.56 10.92
C ARG A 118 -8.60 9.57 9.90
N ASP A 119 -8.56 10.85 10.23
CA ASP A 119 -9.16 11.88 9.38
C ASP A 119 -8.28 12.23 8.17
N GLN A 120 -6.95 12.19 8.31
CA GLN A 120 -6.02 12.58 7.25
C GLN A 120 -5.57 11.44 6.34
N LEU A 121 -5.58 10.19 6.82
CA LEU A 121 -5.17 9.03 6.03
C LEU A 121 -6.35 8.07 5.82
N LEU A 122 -7.10 7.74 6.85
CA LEU A 122 -8.16 6.72 6.74
C LEU A 122 -9.52 7.27 6.33
N SER A 123 -9.60 8.56 5.97
CA SER A 123 -10.82 9.15 5.44
C SER A 123 -10.96 8.86 3.94
N PRO A 124 -12.19 8.61 3.44
CA PRO A 124 -12.41 8.33 2.04
C PRO A 124 -11.87 9.42 1.10
N THR A 125 -12.03 10.68 1.47
CA THR A 125 -11.60 11.84 0.68
C THR A 125 -10.08 11.94 0.61
N ALA A 126 -9.38 11.71 1.72
CA ALA A 126 -7.93 11.72 1.73
C ALA A 126 -7.34 10.51 0.99
N ALA A 127 -7.93 9.32 1.13
CA ALA A 127 -7.49 8.14 0.41
C ALA A 127 -7.63 8.29 -1.11
N ALA A 128 -8.75 8.84 -1.58
CA ALA A 128 -8.95 9.16 -2.99
C ALA A 128 -7.95 10.21 -3.49
N ARG A 129 -7.70 11.27 -2.71
CA ARG A 129 -6.71 12.31 -3.07
C ARG A 129 -5.28 11.75 -3.17
N ASN A 130 -4.86 10.96 -2.18
CA ASN A 130 -3.52 10.38 -2.14
C ASN A 130 -3.30 9.42 -3.32
N THR A 131 -4.34 8.68 -3.70
CA THR A 131 -4.35 7.82 -4.90
C THR A 131 -4.09 8.64 -6.16
N VAL A 132 -4.88 9.69 -6.40
CA VAL A 132 -4.72 10.55 -7.60
C VAL A 132 -3.31 11.14 -7.69
N ILE A 133 -2.76 11.59 -6.56
CA ILE A 133 -1.39 12.13 -6.53
C ILE A 133 -0.37 11.04 -6.90
N ALA A 134 -0.50 9.85 -6.33
CA ALA A 134 0.39 8.73 -6.62
C ALA A 134 0.30 8.32 -8.10
N ASP A 135 -0.90 8.13 -8.63
CA ASP A 135 -1.12 7.74 -10.03
C ASP A 135 -0.56 8.79 -11.00
N PHE A 136 -0.70 10.08 -10.70
CA PHE A 136 -0.10 11.15 -11.50
C PHE A 136 1.42 11.06 -11.58
N PHE A 137 2.10 10.85 -10.44
CA PHE A 137 3.56 10.70 -10.42
C PHE A 137 4.00 9.42 -11.13
N LEU A 138 3.25 8.32 -10.98
CA LEU A 138 3.51 7.08 -11.70
C LEU A 138 3.35 7.28 -13.21
N ALA A 139 2.30 7.95 -13.68
CA ALA A 139 2.07 8.23 -15.09
C ALA A 139 3.24 9.01 -15.73
N ILE A 140 3.71 10.07 -15.08
CA ILE A 140 4.87 10.85 -15.55
C ILE A 140 6.11 9.97 -15.65
N MET A 141 6.41 9.22 -14.60
CA MET A 141 7.59 8.35 -14.55
C MET A 141 7.53 7.27 -15.64
N LYS A 142 6.39 6.61 -15.81
CA LYS A 142 6.15 5.59 -16.84
C LYS A 142 6.31 6.15 -18.24
N LEU A 143 5.64 7.26 -18.56
CA LEU A 143 5.74 7.87 -19.90
C LEU A 143 7.16 8.30 -20.25
N LEU A 144 7.86 8.99 -19.34
CA LEU A 144 9.25 9.39 -19.57
C LEU A 144 10.15 8.17 -19.80
N ALA A 145 10.02 7.15 -18.97
CA ALA A 145 10.81 5.93 -19.10
C ALA A 145 10.45 5.12 -20.36
N GLY A 146 9.17 5.09 -20.74
CA GLY A 146 8.66 4.45 -21.94
C GLY A 146 9.26 5.08 -23.20
N PHE A 147 9.22 6.41 -23.31
CA PHE A 147 9.83 7.12 -24.45
C PHE A 147 11.36 6.95 -24.51
N ILE A 148 12.06 6.99 -23.37
CA ILE A 148 13.52 6.81 -23.31
C ILE A 148 13.92 5.37 -23.69
N SER A 149 13.15 4.39 -23.24
CA SER A 149 13.42 2.96 -23.50
C SER A 149 12.86 2.46 -24.83
N ALA A 150 11.98 3.22 -25.47
CA ALA A 150 11.18 2.83 -26.63
C ALA A 150 10.24 1.63 -26.39
N SER A 151 9.89 1.32 -25.12
CA SER A 151 8.93 0.26 -24.75
C SER A 151 7.49 0.71 -25.04
N VAL A 152 6.77 -0.06 -25.84
CA VAL A 152 5.35 0.20 -26.16
C VAL A 152 4.49 -0.08 -24.94
N GLY A 153 4.74 -1.20 -24.27
CA GLY A 153 3.97 -1.61 -23.09
C GLY A 153 4.02 -0.55 -22.00
N LEU A 154 5.20 0.01 -21.74
CA LEU A 154 5.38 1.08 -20.75
C LEU A 154 4.75 2.41 -21.18
N ILE A 155 4.82 2.76 -22.47
CA ILE A 155 4.13 3.94 -23.01
C ILE A 155 2.61 3.79 -22.88
N ALA A 156 2.08 2.60 -23.20
CA ALA A 156 0.65 2.31 -23.13
C ALA A 156 0.11 2.40 -21.68
N ASP A 157 0.79 1.76 -20.73
CA ASP A 157 0.41 1.81 -19.31
C ASP A 157 0.55 3.23 -18.72
N GLY A 158 1.64 3.93 -19.07
CA GLY A 158 1.81 5.34 -18.69
C GLY A 158 0.75 6.28 -19.29
N ALA A 159 0.31 6.00 -20.52
CA ALA A 159 -0.75 6.77 -21.19
C ALA A 159 -2.12 6.52 -20.54
N ASP A 160 -2.42 5.28 -20.15
CA ASP A 160 -3.66 4.93 -19.45
C ASP A 160 -3.77 5.72 -18.13
N ALA A 161 -2.73 5.66 -17.30
CA ALA A 161 -2.67 6.41 -16.04
C ALA A 161 -2.73 7.95 -16.23
N ALA A 162 -2.19 8.47 -17.33
CA ALA A 162 -2.30 9.88 -17.66
C ALA A 162 -3.73 10.27 -18.04
N ILE A 163 -4.45 9.43 -18.78
CA ILE A 163 -5.86 9.64 -19.11
C ILE A 163 -6.71 9.63 -17.84
N ASP A 164 -6.43 8.72 -16.89
CA ASP A 164 -7.17 8.68 -15.62
C ASP A 164 -7.00 9.98 -14.83
N THR A 165 -5.80 10.55 -14.82
CA THR A 165 -5.55 11.84 -14.15
C THR A 165 -6.23 13.02 -14.86
N VAL A 166 -6.15 13.06 -16.20
CA VAL A 166 -6.79 14.13 -16.99
C VAL A 166 -8.31 14.01 -16.91
N SER A 167 -8.85 12.80 -16.95
CA SER A 167 -10.29 12.54 -16.83
C SER A 167 -10.82 13.00 -15.47
N ALA A 168 -10.13 12.70 -14.38
CA ALA A 168 -10.47 13.18 -13.04
C ALA A 168 -10.49 14.72 -12.96
N SER A 169 -9.53 15.38 -13.62
CA SER A 169 -9.44 16.84 -13.69
C SER A 169 -10.56 17.48 -14.54
N VAL A 170 -10.93 16.83 -15.66
CA VAL A 170 -12.02 17.27 -16.53
C VAL A 170 -13.40 17.05 -15.87
N VAL A 171 -13.60 15.93 -15.17
CA VAL A 171 -14.80 15.70 -14.35
C VAL A 171 -14.93 16.78 -13.27
N TRP A 172 -13.85 17.05 -12.53
CA TRP A 172 -13.83 18.09 -11.50
C TRP A 172 -14.18 19.48 -12.06
N ALA A 173 -13.63 19.85 -13.21
CA ALA A 173 -13.99 21.08 -13.92
C ALA A 173 -15.45 21.07 -14.39
N GLY A 174 -15.93 19.96 -14.96
CA GLY A 174 -17.31 19.79 -15.44
C GLY A 174 -18.37 19.99 -14.35
N ILE A 175 -18.12 19.47 -13.16
CA ILE A 175 -18.96 19.67 -11.97
C ILE A 175 -18.92 21.14 -11.53
N LYS A 176 -17.74 21.77 -11.48
CA LYS A 176 -17.57 23.17 -11.10
C LYS A 176 -18.31 24.14 -12.04
N PHE A 177 -18.40 23.81 -13.33
CA PHE A 177 -19.10 24.62 -14.34
C PHE A 177 -20.54 24.16 -14.65
N LYS A 178 -21.09 23.18 -13.90
CA LYS A 178 -22.43 22.58 -14.14
C LYS A 178 -22.63 22.10 -15.59
N LYS A 179 -21.56 21.65 -16.24
CA LYS A 179 -21.54 21.13 -17.63
C LYS A 179 -21.00 19.70 -17.64
N GLU A 180 -21.54 18.85 -16.77
CA GLU A 180 -21.11 17.46 -16.57
C GLU A 180 -21.10 16.65 -17.88
N PHE A 181 -22.12 16.83 -18.73
CA PHE A 181 -22.22 16.16 -20.03
C PHE A 181 -21.04 16.46 -20.98
N PHE A 182 -20.56 17.72 -21.02
CA PHE A 182 -19.41 18.09 -21.86
C PHE A 182 -18.10 17.53 -21.32
N GLY A 183 -17.95 17.45 -20.00
CA GLY A 183 -16.78 16.82 -19.38
C GLY A 183 -16.68 15.35 -19.76
N THR A 184 -17.77 14.59 -19.61
CA THR A 184 -17.82 13.17 -19.99
C THR A 184 -17.58 12.95 -21.48
N LEU A 185 -18.13 13.79 -22.36
CA LEU A 185 -17.93 13.68 -23.81
C LEU A 185 -16.46 13.92 -24.23
N ILE A 186 -15.78 14.88 -23.59
CA ILE A 186 -14.35 15.15 -23.83
C ILE A 186 -13.51 13.94 -23.40
N ILE A 187 -13.81 13.34 -22.25
CA ILE A 187 -13.08 12.16 -21.73
C ILE A 187 -13.22 10.97 -22.68
N ILE A 188 -14.45 10.65 -23.09
CA ILE A 188 -14.70 9.55 -24.03
C ILE A 188 -13.95 9.79 -25.35
N SER A 189 -13.93 11.03 -25.84
CA SER A 189 -13.21 11.39 -27.06
C SER A 189 -11.70 11.25 -26.90
N MET A 190 -11.16 11.65 -25.74
CA MET A 190 -9.73 11.57 -25.44
C MET A 190 -9.26 10.12 -25.28
N MET A 191 -10.03 9.29 -24.55
CA MET A 191 -9.81 7.84 -24.45
C MET A 191 -9.81 7.17 -25.83
N PHE A 192 -10.76 7.55 -26.69
CA PHE A 192 -10.86 6.98 -28.03
C PHE A 192 -9.65 7.35 -28.91
N ILE A 193 -9.19 8.60 -28.84
CA ILE A 193 -7.99 9.06 -29.55
C ILE A 193 -6.76 8.31 -29.03
N THR A 194 -6.55 8.22 -27.72
CA THR A 194 -5.39 7.52 -27.16
C THR A 194 -5.41 6.04 -27.50
N ALA A 195 -6.57 5.38 -27.42
CA ALA A 195 -6.71 3.98 -27.80
C ALA A 195 -6.36 3.74 -29.27
N ILE A 196 -6.77 4.65 -30.18
CA ILE A 196 -6.40 4.57 -31.60
C ILE A 196 -4.91 4.82 -31.80
N SER A 197 -4.33 5.83 -31.15
CA SER A 197 -2.90 6.17 -31.29
C SER A 197 -2.00 5.06 -30.75
N VAL A 198 -2.25 4.60 -29.53
CA VAL A 198 -1.51 3.48 -28.91
C VAL A 198 -1.74 2.20 -29.72
N GLY A 199 -2.99 1.91 -30.11
CA GLY A 199 -3.31 0.73 -30.91
C GLY A 199 -2.63 0.74 -32.29
N TYR A 200 -2.54 1.91 -32.94
CA TYR A 200 -1.80 2.07 -34.19
C TYR A 200 -0.30 1.83 -33.98
N GLU A 201 0.30 2.41 -32.94
CA GLU A 201 1.72 2.24 -32.63
C GLU A 201 2.06 0.79 -32.23
N SER A 202 1.20 0.11 -31.47
CA SER A 202 1.31 -1.32 -31.19
C SER A 202 1.21 -2.15 -32.47
N ALA A 203 0.22 -1.88 -33.33
CA ALA A 203 0.03 -2.61 -34.57
C ALA A 203 1.20 -2.42 -35.55
N THR A 204 1.72 -1.20 -35.69
CA THR A 204 2.90 -0.95 -36.52
C THR A 204 4.12 -1.64 -35.95
N LYS A 205 4.35 -1.62 -34.63
CA LYS A 205 5.47 -2.36 -34.02
C LYS A 205 5.33 -3.88 -34.14
N ILE A 206 4.12 -4.44 -34.12
CA ILE A 206 3.89 -5.87 -34.38
C ILE A 206 4.19 -6.21 -35.85
N VAL A 207 3.72 -5.39 -36.79
CA VAL A 207 3.99 -5.58 -38.23
C VAL A 207 5.48 -5.41 -38.52
N ASP A 208 6.13 -4.41 -37.94
CA ASP A 208 7.58 -4.19 -38.06
C ASP A 208 8.37 -5.34 -37.44
N ALA A 209 7.94 -5.88 -36.29
CA ALA A 209 8.54 -7.06 -35.68
C ALA A 209 8.45 -8.33 -36.57
N ILE A 210 7.44 -8.41 -37.43
CA ILE A 210 7.25 -9.52 -38.38
C ILE A 210 8.04 -9.29 -39.69
N THR A 211 8.22 -8.04 -40.11
CA THR A 211 8.74 -7.67 -41.44
C THR A 211 10.19 -7.16 -41.47
N THR A 212 10.73 -6.67 -40.34
CA THR A 212 12.06 -6.03 -40.26
C THR A 212 12.80 -6.42 -38.96
N THR A 213 14.13 -6.50 -39.00
CA THR A 213 14.99 -6.69 -37.82
C THR A 213 14.73 -5.59 -36.80
N ILE A 214 14.30 -5.98 -35.61
CA ILE A 214 13.67 -5.11 -34.60
C ILE A 214 14.66 -4.07 -34.07
N LEU A 215 14.22 -2.84 -33.83
CA LEU A 215 14.91 -1.91 -32.93
C LEU A 215 14.63 -2.41 -31.50
N PRO A 216 15.62 -3.01 -30.81
CA PRO A 216 15.40 -3.56 -29.48
C PRO A 216 14.96 -2.44 -28.52
N ILE A 217 14.23 -2.81 -27.46
CA ILE A 217 14.06 -1.91 -26.31
C ILE A 217 15.46 -1.41 -25.93
N SER A 218 15.67 -0.09 -26.00
CA SER A 218 17.00 0.49 -25.84
C SER A 218 17.58 0.20 -24.46
N ILE A 219 16.70 0.19 -23.44
CA ILE A 219 17.08 0.02 -22.03
C ILE A 219 16.03 -0.82 -21.28
N PRO A 220 15.98 -2.15 -21.47
CA PRO A 220 14.95 -3.01 -20.87
C PRO A 220 15.01 -3.03 -19.33
N TYR A 221 16.20 -2.87 -18.75
CA TYR A 221 16.36 -2.77 -17.30
C TYR A 221 15.67 -1.53 -16.69
N LEU A 222 15.60 -0.42 -17.43
CA LEU A 222 14.88 0.78 -17.01
C LEU A 222 13.37 0.48 -16.92
N VAL A 223 12.83 -0.22 -17.92
CA VAL A 223 11.42 -0.64 -17.98
C VAL A 223 11.08 -1.52 -16.79
N VAL A 224 11.87 -2.56 -16.55
CA VAL A 224 11.68 -3.47 -15.40
C VAL A 224 11.75 -2.73 -14.07
N THR A 225 12.66 -1.76 -13.92
CA THR A 225 12.81 -1.00 -12.68
C THR A 225 11.61 -0.08 -12.44
N VAL A 226 11.21 0.68 -13.46
CA VAL A 226 10.08 1.62 -13.36
C VAL A 226 8.77 0.89 -13.14
N GLU A 227 8.51 -0.20 -13.88
CA GLU A 227 7.31 -0.99 -13.63
C GLU A 227 7.36 -1.79 -12.33
N GLY A 228 8.54 -2.21 -11.88
CA GLY A 228 8.68 -2.80 -10.56
C GLY A 228 8.23 -1.85 -9.45
N ILE A 229 8.63 -0.57 -9.53
CA ILE A 229 8.19 0.47 -8.58
C ILE A 229 6.67 0.69 -8.70
N ALA A 230 6.15 0.78 -9.92
CA ALA A 230 4.73 1.00 -10.15
C ALA A 230 3.86 -0.17 -9.69
N LEU A 231 4.32 -1.42 -9.88
CA LEU A 231 3.65 -2.62 -9.38
C LEU A 231 3.54 -2.62 -7.86
N ILE A 232 4.63 -2.26 -7.16
CA ILE A 232 4.62 -2.15 -5.70
C ILE A 232 3.66 -1.04 -5.25
N ALA A 233 3.71 0.12 -5.91
CA ALA A 233 2.82 1.24 -5.61
C ALA A 233 1.34 0.87 -5.83
N ALA A 234 1.01 0.24 -6.96
CA ALA A 234 -0.33 -0.23 -7.29
C ALA A 234 -0.83 -1.28 -6.31
N ALA A 235 0.03 -2.19 -5.85
CA ALA A 235 -0.30 -3.14 -4.79
C ALA A 235 -0.62 -2.43 -3.47
N ILE A 236 0.23 -1.51 -3.01
CA ILE A 236 0.00 -0.73 -1.79
C ILE A 236 -1.33 0.04 -1.90
N MET A 237 -1.58 0.70 -3.03
CA MET A 237 -2.80 1.45 -3.29
C MET A 237 -4.04 0.55 -3.29
N HIS A 238 -3.98 -0.61 -3.95
CA HIS A 238 -5.06 -1.60 -3.95
C HIS A 238 -5.47 -1.96 -2.52
N PHE A 239 -4.51 -2.31 -1.67
CA PHE A 239 -4.80 -2.70 -0.28
C PHE A 239 -5.34 -1.52 0.54
N TYR A 240 -4.69 -0.36 0.42
CA TYR A 240 -5.07 0.85 1.13
C TYR A 240 -6.50 1.31 0.80
N GLN A 241 -6.83 1.43 -0.50
CA GLN A 241 -8.15 1.82 -0.96
C GLN A 241 -9.21 0.77 -0.60
N ARG A 242 -8.88 -0.52 -0.69
CA ARG A 242 -9.82 -1.59 -0.32
C ARG A 242 -10.12 -1.58 1.18
N TYR A 243 -9.11 -1.34 2.01
CA TYR A 243 -9.26 -1.23 3.46
C TYR A 243 -10.11 -0.01 3.83
N VAL A 244 -9.71 1.18 3.38
CA VAL A 244 -10.43 2.43 3.67
C VAL A 244 -11.86 2.39 3.09
N GLY A 245 -12.02 1.84 1.89
CA GLY A 245 -13.30 1.68 1.23
C GLY A 245 -14.26 0.76 1.98
N LYS A 246 -13.79 -0.40 2.47
CA LYS A 246 -14.61 -1.31 3.29
C LYS A 246 -14.95 -0.71 4.64
N SER A 247 -13.96 -0.15 5.35
CA SER A 247 -14.15 0.38 6.70
C SER A 247 -15.08 1.59 6.76
N ASN A 248 -15.20 2.34 5.65
CA ASN A 248 -16.07 3.51 5.54
C ASN A 248 -17.28 3.30 4.62
N GLY A 249 -17.50 2.11 4.06
CA GLY A 249 -18.62 1.82 3.15
C GLY A 249 -18.58 2.58 1.81
N SER A 250 -17.41 3.04 1.35
CA SER A 250 -17.28 3.81 0.12
C SER A 250 -17.13 2.89 -1.11
N LEU A 251 -18.22 2.73 -1.87
CA LEU A 251 -18.22 2.02 -3.14
C LEU A 251 -17.26 2.61 -4.17
N ALA A 252 -17.05 3.94 -4.15
CA ALA A 252 -16.12 4.62 -5.05
C ALA A 252 -14.68 4.15 -4.83
N LEU A 253 -14.21 4.10 -3.57
CA LEU A 253 -12.87 3.60 -3.24
C LEU A 253 -12.72 2.10 -3.49
N ILE A 254 -13.78 1.33 -3.26
CA ILE A 254 -13.80 -0.09 -3.59
C ILE A 254 -13.66 -0.28 -5.10
N SER A 255 -14.28 0.57 -5.92
CA SER A 255 -14.11 0.56 -7.38
C SER A 255 -12.69 0.97 -7.79
N GLN A 256 -12.15 2.05 -7.22
CA GLN A 256 -10.75 2.46 -7.45
C GLN A 256 -9.77 1.35 -7.09
N SER A 257 -10.04 0.57 -6.03
CA SER A 257 -9.17 -0.56 -5.67
C SER A 257 -9.14 -1.65 -6.74
N ILE A 258 -10.21 -1.81 -7.52
CA ILE A 258 -10.23 -2.77 -8.64
C ILE A 258 -9.40 -2.23 -9.80
N ASP A 259 -9.44 -0.93 -10.01
CA ASP A 259 -8.65 -0.24 -11.03
C ASP A 259 -7.14 -0.32 -10.74
N SER A 260 -6.71 0.01 -9.51
CA SER A 260 -5.32 -0.22 -9.09
C SER A 260 -4.90 -1.69 -9.18
N LYS A 261 -5.84 -2.64 -9.05
CA LYS A 261 -5.55 -4.07 -9.27
C LYS A 261 -5.30 -4.38 -10.75
N ASN A 262 -5.99 -3.70 -11.67
CA ASN A 262 -5.76 -3.86 -13.10
C ASN A 262 -4.34 -3.38 -13.48
N HIS A 263 -3.88 -2.25 -12.93
CA HIS A 263 -2.51 -1.79 -13.12
C HIS A 263 -1.44 -2.78 -12.61
N ILE A 264 -1.74 -3.61 -11.59
CA ILE A 264 -0.82 -4.70 -11.19
C ILE A 264 -0.67 -5.74 -12.31
N TYR A 265 -1.77 -6.11 -12.96
CA TYR A 265 -1.73 -7.08 -14.06
C TYR A 265 -1.03 -6.50 -15.30
N VAL A 266 -1.31 -5.26 -15.66
CA VAL A 266 -0.66 -4.56 -16.77
C VAL A 266 0.83 -4.41 -16.51
N ALA A 267 1.23 -3.91 -15.33
CA ALA A 267 2.64 -3.79 -14.95
C ALA A 267 3.38 -5.14 -15.00
N THR A 268 2.73 -6.22 -14.56
CA THR A 268 3.31 -7.58 -14.66
C THR A 268 3.52 -7.99 -16.11
N ALA A 269 2.55 -7.72 -17.00
CA ALA A 269 2.67 -8.02 -18.42
C ALA A 269 3.80 -7.21 -19.08
N VAL A 270 3.92 -5.92 -18.77
CA VAL A 270 5.01 -5.05 -19.27
C VAL A 270 6.38 -5.52 -18.79
N ILE A 271 6.50 -5.95 -17.52
CA ILE A 271 7.74 -6.56 -16.99
C ILE A 271 8.10 -7.84 -17.76
N ILE A 272 7.12 -8.71 -18.03
CA ILE A 272 7.33 -9.93 -18.82
C ILE A 272 7.79 -9.57 -20.24
N GLY A 273 7.19 -8.56 -20.87
CA GLY A 273 7.61 -8.03 -22.17
C GLY A 273 9.05 -7.52 -22.18
N ALA A 274 9.42 -6.74 -21.16
CA ALA A 274 10.77 -6.21 -21.01
C ALA A 274 11.81 -7.30 -20.76
N ILE A 275 11.50 -8.31 -19.93
CA ILE A 275 12.37 -9.47 -19.70
C ILE A 275 12.51 -10.29 -20.99
N SER A 276 11.42 -10.52 -21.71
CA SER A 276 11.43 -11.26 -22.99
C SER A 276 12.32 -10.59 -24.03
N SER A 277 12.35 -9.25 -24.04
CA SER A 277 13.24 -8.45 -24.88
C SER A 277 14.73 -8.66 -24.55
N ILE A 278 15.08 -8.88 -23.27
CA ILE A 278 16.46 -9.25 -22.86
C ILE A 278 16.87 -10.60 -23.48
N PHE A 279 15.94 -11.54 -23.61
CA PHE A 279 16.15 -12.84 -24.24
C PHE A 279 16.05 -12.82 -25.78
N GLY A 280 15.89 -11.64 -26.39
CA GLY A 280 15.82 -11.48 -27.84
C GLY A 280 14.42 -11.68 -28.43
N ILE A 281 13.38 -11.75 -27.60
CA ILE A 281 11.97 -11.86 -28.02
C ILE A 281 11.32 -10.48 -27.90
N TYR A 282 11.38 -9.70 -28.99
CA TYR A 282 11.05 -8.27 -28.93
C TYR A 282 9.56 -7.93 -29.14
N PHE A 283 8.71 -8.87 -29.57
CA PHE A 283 7.29 -8.60 -29.84
C PHE A 283 6.39 -8.66 -28.59
N VAL A 284 6.87 -9.27 -27.49
CA VAL A 284 6.06 -9.52 -26.28
C VAL A 284 5.72 -8.22 -25.55
N ASP A 285 6.58 -7.19 -25.63
CA ASP A 285 6.33 -5.87 -25.03
C ASP A 285 5.21 -5.08 -25.75
N ALA A 286 4.95 -5.39 -27.02
CA ALA A 286 3.93 -4.72 -27.82
C ALA A 286 2.54 -5.37 -27.72
N LEU A 287 2.45 -6.53 -27.06
CA LEU A 287 1.26 -7.41 -27.01
C LEU A 287 0.51 -7.22 -25.69
#